data_AF-A0A9W7DZF1-F1
#
_entry.id   AF-A0A9W7DZF1-F1
#
_cell.length_a   1.000
_cell.length_b   1.000
_cell.length_c   1.000
_cell.angle_alpha   90.00
_cell.angle_beta   90.00
_cell.angle_gamma   90.00
#
_symmetry.space_group_name_H-M   'P 1'
#
loop_
_entity.id
_entity.type
_entity.pdbx_description
1 polymer ?
#
loop_
_entity_poly.entity_id
_entity_poly.type
_entity_poly.pdbx_seq_one_letter_code
_entity_poly.pdbx_strand_id
1 'polypeptide(L)'
;CPLCCEEFDLSDLSFYPCKCGYQICMWCWHKIKETESNKCPACRTEYGDDPFEFEELEVDEVMKFERKEREKASRDPPPTTPQKSSLSNMRVIRRNLVYCVGLPANMSQSILASEKWFGQYGKISKIVVNRSQQQGNAKASSCSAYVTFANELDSLCCILCMDGFWLESRAIRCSYGTSKYCSAFIKNVRCSNPECTYLHGLGGDDDSYTKQE
;
A
#
# COMPACT_ATOMS: atom_id res chain seq x y z
N CYS A 1 19.95 8.87 -7.64
CA CYS A 1 21.36 9.03 -8.03
C CYS A 1 21.61 10.38 -8.70
N PRO A 2 22.58 11.18 -8.24
CA PRO A 2 22.91 12.49 -8.81
C PRO A 2 23.61 12.44 -10.19
N LEU A 3 24.04 11.26 -10.66
CA LEU A 3 24.76 11.12 -11.93
C LEU A 3 23.86 10.63 -13.08
N CYS A 4 23.01 9.62 -12.83
CA CYS A 4 22.08 9.09 -13.84
C CYS A 4 20.65 9.60 -13.71
N CYS A 5 20.34 10.39 -12.66
CA CYS A 5 18.98 10.88 -12.35
C CYS A 5 17.93 9.79 -12.09
N GLU A 6 18.33 8.54 -11.86
CA GLU A 6 17.43 7.45 -11.47
C GLU A 6 17.23 7.41 -9.95
N GLU A 7 16.13 6.79 -9.49
CA GLU A 7 15.88 6.57 -8.06
C GLU A 7 16.85 5.55 -7.47
N PHE A 8 17.13 5.66 -6.17
CA PHE A 8 17.98 4.70 -5.47
C PHE A 8 17.17 3.46 -5.10
N ASP A 9 17.67 2.28 -5.45
CA ASP A 9 17.07 1.03 -5.00
C ASP A 9 17.48 0.70 -3.55
N LEU A 10 16.92 -0.39 -3.00
CA LEU A 10 17.20 -0.81 -1.63
C LEU A 10 18.69 -1.04 -1.34
N SER A 11 19.48 -1.44 -2.35
CA SER A 11 20.92 -1.65 -2.20
C SER A 11 21.71 -0.34 -2.26
N ASP A 12 21.23 0.64 -3.02
CA ASP A 12 21.85 1.95 -3.17
C ASP A 12 21.66 2.85 -1.93
N LEU A 13 20.56 2.67 -1.17
CA LEU A 13 20.22 3.52 -0.02
C LEU A 13 21.30 3.56 1.06
N SER A 14 22.00 2.44 1.27
CA SER A 14 23.10 2.30 2.22
C SER A 14 24.48 2.26 1.55
N PHE A 15 24.57 2.54 0.24
CA PHE A 15 25.81 2.44 -0.52
C PHE A 15 26.55 3.78 -0.62
N TYR A 16 27.71 3.88 0.04
CA TYR A 16 28.55 5.08 0.07
C TYR A 16 29.98 4.74 -0.35
N PRO A 17 30.29 4.76 -1.66
CA PRO A 17 31.57 4.28 -2.16
C PRO A 17 32.76 5.19 -1.80
N CYS A 18 32.50 6.42 -1.34
CA CYS A 18 33.55 7.36 -0.93
C CYS A 18 33.36 7.83 0.51
N LYS A 19 34.48 7.92 1.26
CA LYS A 19 34.52 8.45 2.64
C LYS A 19 34.06 9.91 2.79
N CYS A 20 33.89 10.66 1.70
CA CYS A 20 33.37 12.02 1.76
C CYS A 20 31.83 12.08 1.90
N GLY A 21 31.15 10.93 1.93
CA GLY A 21 29.69 10.84 2.05
C GLY A 21 28.92 11.15 0.76
N TYR A 22 29.61 11.25 -0.38
CA TYR A 22 28.95 11.48 -1.67
C TYR A 22 28.33 10.17 -2.18
N GLN A 23 26.98 10.13 -2.19
CA GLN A 23 26.20 8.97 -2.57
C GLN A 23 25.91 8.95 -4.08
N ILE A 24 26.21 7.82 -4.71
CA ILE A 24 25.89 7.50 -6.11
C ILE A 24 25.36 6.08 -6.17
N CYS A 25 24.61 5.70 -7.20
CA CYS A 25 24.12 4.33 -7.29
C CYS A 25 25.29 3.39 -7.64
N MET A 26 25.11 2.11 -7.32
CA MET A 26 26.12 1.07 -7.53
C MET A 26 26.52 0.96 -9.01
N TRP A 27 25.57 1.14 -9.93
CA TRP A 27 25.85 1.16 -11.37
C TRP A 27 26.77 2.32 -11.79
N CYS A 28 26.50 3.53 -11.30
CA CYS A 28 27.35 4.70 -11.59
C CYS A 28 28.75 4.55 -10.99
N TRP A 29 28.86 3.96 -9.80
CA TRP A 29 30.15 3.67 -9.18
C TRP A 29 30.98 2.69 -10.03
N HIS A 30 30.41 1.56 -10.44
CA HIS A 30 31.08 0.60 -11.33
C HIS A 30 31.55 1.26 -12.63
N LYS A 31 30.68 2.07 -13.26
CA LYS A 31 31.01 2.79 -14.48
C LYS A 31 32.21 3.74 -14.30
N ILE A 32 32.25 4.51 -13.20
CA ILE A 32 33.36 5.42 -12.92
C ILE A 32 34.66 4.65 -12.62
N LYS A 33 34.55 3.54 -11.90
CA LYS A 33 35.69 2.69 -11.51
C LYS A 33 36.32 1.97 -12.71
N GLU A 34 35.50 1.49 -13.64
CA GLU A 34 35.96 0.66 -14.77
C GLU A 34 36.26 1.45 -16.05
N THR A 35 35.48 2.51 -16.33
CA THR A 35 35.52 3.21 -17.63
C THR A 35 36.08 4.63 -17.54
N GLU A 36 36.13 5.23 -16.34
CA GLU A 36 36.54 6.62 -16.16
C GLU A 36 37.78 6.76 -15.27
N SER A 37 37.88 7.87 -14.52
CA SER A 37 39.07 8.24 -13.75
C SER A 37 39.25 7.49 -12.43
N ASN A 38 38.35 6.55 -12.08
CA ASN A 38 38.29 5.88 -10.77
C ASN A 38 38.32 6.86 -9.58
N LYS A 39 37.70 8.05 -9.73
CA LYS A 39 37.73 9.14 -8.75
C LYS A 39 36.34 9.60 -8.40
N CYS A 40 36.13 9.89 -7.12
CA CYS A 40 34.87 10.44 -6.63
C CYS A 40 34.54 11.79 -7.33
N PRO A 41 33.35 11.96 -7.92
CA PRO A 41 32.97 13.20 -8.58
C PRO A 41 32.98 14.44 -7.67
N ALA A 42 32.77 14.25 -6.36
CA ALA A 42 32.72 15.34 -5.40
C ALA A 42 34.11 15.76 -4.89
N CYS A 43 34.90 14.81 -4.37
CA CYS A 43 36.18 15.12 -3.70
C CYS A 43 37.43 14.72 -4.51
N ARG A 44 37.25 14.05 -5.65
CA ARG A 44 38.32 13.52 -6.53
C ARG A 44 39.26 12.49 -5.89
N THR A 45 38.93 11.98 -4.70
CA THR A 45 39.63 10.84 -4.08
C THR A 45 39.40 9.57 -4.91
N GLU A 46 40.45 8.77 -5.08
CA GLU A 46 40.38 7.50 -5.81
C GLU A 46 39.55 6.47 -5.03
N TYR A 47 38.71 5.69 -5.73
CA TYR A 47 37.96 4.60 -5.08
C TYR A 47 38.89 3.41 -4.81
N GLY A 48 38.73 2.79 -3.64
CA GLY A 48 39.44 1.56 -3.27
C GLY A 48 38.84 0.30 -3.90
N ASP A 49 39.48 -0.84 -3.64
CA ASP A 49 39.01 -2.15 -4.14
C ASP A 49 37.73 -2.63 -3.44
N ASP A 50 37.49 -2.20 -2.21
CA ASP A 50 36.29 -2.48 -1.42
C ASP A 50 35.46 -1.19 -1.25
N PRO A 51 34.14 -1.17 -1.57
CA PRO A 51 33.26 -0.09 -1.16
C PRO A 51 33.34 0.03 0.36
N PHE A 52 33.71 1.22 0.85
CA PHE A 52 34.11 1.44 2.24
C PHE A 52 33.07 0.86 3.22
N GLU A 53 33.39 -0.31 3.79
CA GLU A 53 32.80 -0.82 5.02
C GLU A 53 32.99 0.28 6.07
N PHE A 54 31.88 0.72 6.66
CA PHE A 54 31.96 1.57 7.84
C PHE A 54 32.77 0.82 8.90
N GLU A 55 33.93 1.37 9.24
CA GLU A 55 34.65 1.03 10.46
C GLU A 55 33.65 1.12 11.60
N GLU A 56 33.51 0.04 12.38
CA GLU A 56 32.54 -0.07 13.46
C GLU A 56 32.62 1.18 14.34
N LEU A 57 31.56 1.99 14.32
CA LEU A 57 31.47 3.18 15.16
C LEU A 57 31.56 2.71 16.63
N GLU A 58 32.55 3.20 17.37
CA GLU A 58 32.64 2.95 18.81
C GLU A 58 31.29 3.28 19.45
N VAL A 59 30.76 2.35 20.25
CA VAL A 59 29.42 2.40 20.88
C VAL A 59 29.16 3.74 21.58
N ASP A 60 30.21 4.37 22.08
CA ASP A 60 30.16 5.66 22.78
C ASP A 60 29.84 6.85 21.86
N GLU A 61 30.24 6.81 20.59
CA GLU A 61 29.86 7.80 19.58
C GLU A 61 28.44 7.60 19.08
N VAL A 62 28.01 6.35 18.89
CA VAL A 62 26.62 5.99 18.55
C VAL A 62 25.67 6.48 19.65
N MET A 63 26.00 6.24 20.93
CA MET A 63 25.18 6.71 22.06
C MET A 63 25.17 8.24 22.22
N LYS A 64 26.21 8.95 21.78
CA LYS A 64 26.21 10.43 21.74
C LYS A 64 25.34 10.95 20.59
N PHE A 65 25.36 10.30 19.44
CA PHE A 65 24.54 10.65 18.29
C PHE A 65 23.05 10.38 18.57
N GLU A 66 22.71 9.21 19.11
CA GLU A 66 21.33 8.86 19.50
C GLU A 66 20.76 9.80 20.56
N ARG A 67 21.58 10.22 21.53
CA ARG A 67 21.18 11.20 22.55
C ARG A 67 20.93 12.58 21.96
N LYS A 68 21.79 13.05 21.04
CA LYS A 68 21.58 14.31 20.31
C LYS A 68 20.35 14.25 19.40
N GLU A 69 20.11 13.12 18.74
CA GLU A 69 18.94 12.91 17.90
C GLU A 69 17.66 12.80 18.74
N ARG A 70 17.68 12.18 19.93
CA ARG A 70 16.56 12.25 20.90
C ARG A 70 16.30 13.66 21.41
N GLU A 71 17.35 14.45 21.65
CA GLU A 71 17.23 15.86 22.05
C GLU A 71 16.73 16.77 20.92
N LYS A 72 17.00 16.43 19.65
CA LYS A 72 16.41 17.11 18.48
C LYS A 72 14.98 16.65 18.21
N ALA A 73 14.71 15.35 18.26
CA ALA A 73 13.38 14.76 18.07
C ALA A 73 12.40 15.13 19.20
N SER A 74 12.88 15.61 20.35
CA SER A 74 12.05 16.22 21.40
C SER A 74 11.84 17.73 21.24
N ARG A 75 12.56 18.37 20.31
CA ARG A 75 12.40 19.79 19.92
C ARG A 75 11.61 19.96 18.63
N ASP A 76 11.67 18.97 17.73
CA ASP A 76 10.77 18.90 16.59
C ASP A 76 9.39 18.43 17.05
N PRO A 77 8.30 19.12 16.66
CA PRO A 77 6.97 18.58 16.87
C PRO A 77 6.88 17.22 16.17
N PRO A 78 6.15 16.23 16.74
CA PRO A 78 5.94 14.94 16.08
C PRO A 78 5.51 15.17 14.62
N PRO A 79 5.93 14.32 13.66
CA PRO A 79 5.49 14.44 12.27
C PRO A 79 3.98 14.62 12.31
N THR A 80 3.53 15.78 11.83
CA THR A 80 2.15 16.21 11.96
C THR A 80 1.28 15.10 11.41
N THR A 81 0.59 14.39 12.30
CA THR A 81 -0.52 13.50 11.96
C THR A 81 -1.30 14.18 10.83
N PRO A 82 -1.51 13.52 9.68
CA PRO A 82 -2.21 14.15 8.56
C PRO A 82 -3.49 14.77 9.12
N GLN A 83 -3.67 16.08 8.90
CA GLN A 83 -4.78 16.81 9.54
C GLN A 83 -6.07 16.03 9.29
N LYS A 84 -6.72 15.57 10.38
CA LYS A 84 -7.87 14.63 10.31
C LYS A 84 -9.01 15.13 9.43
N SER A 85 -9.06 16.44 9.13
CA SER A 85 -9.95 17.05 8.13
C SER A 85 -9.81 16.42 6.74
N SER A 86 -8.59 16.04 6.34
CA SER A 86 -8.29 15.38 5.06
C SER A 86 -8.86 13.96 4.96
N LEU A 87 -9.06 13.27 6.09
CA LEU A 87 -9.55 11.89 6.13
C LEU A 87 -11.01 11.73 5.64
N SER A 88 -11.79 12.81 5.60
CA SER A 88 -13.20 12.78 5.19
C SER A 88 -13.40 12.38 3.72
N ASN A 89 -12.45 12.74 2.85
CA ASN A 89 -12.47 12.46 1.42
C ASN A 89 -11.55 11.29 1.02
N MET A 90 -10.78 10.76 1.97
CA MET A 90 -9.87 9.66 1.74
C MET A 90 -10.62 8.32 1.68
N ARG A 91 -10.20 7.47 0.75
CA ARG A 91 -10.57 6.07 0.67
C ARG A 91 -9.34 5.22 0.91
N VAL A 92 -9.56 4.05 1.51
CA VAL A 92 -8.51 3.10 1.81
C VAL A 92 -8.89 1.76 1.20
N ILE A 93 -7.99 1.19 0.41
CA ILE A 93 -8.10 -0.13 -0.17
C ILE A 93 -8.06 -1.17 0.96
N ARG A 94 -8.93 -2.17 0.86
CA ARG A 94 -9.01 -3.27 1.83
C ARG A 94 -8.56 -4.56 1.13
N ARG A 95 -7.32 -4.97 1.37
CA ARG A 95 -6.69 -6.13 0.70
C ARG A 95 -7.31 -7.48 1.01
N ASN A 96 -8.26 -7.57 1.94
CA ASN A 96 -9.04 -8.78 2.21
C ASN A 96 -10.52 -8.64 1.79
N LEU A 97 -10.88 -7.56 1.12
CA LEU A 97 -12.24 -7.25 0.69
C LEU A 97 -12.28 -7.20 -0.83
N VAL A 98 -13.13 -8.01 -1.44
CA VAL A 98 -13.41 -7.95 -2.87
C VAL A 98 -14.73 -7.24 -3.10
N TYR A 99 -14.75 -6.29 -4.03
CA TYR A 99 -15.96 -5.70 -4.59
C TYR A 99 -16.18 -6.29 -5.98
N CYS A 100 -17.29 -7.01 -6.16
CA CYS A 100 -17.68 -7.57 -7.45
C CYS A 100 -18.98 -6.95 -7.94
N VAL A 101 -19.03 -6.62 -9.23
CA VAL A 101 -20.19 -6.06 -9.94
C VAL A 101 -20.49 -6.85 -11.20
N GLY A 102 -21.74 -6.73 -11.67
CA GLY A 102 -22.19 -7.48 -12.85
C GLY A 102 -22.62 -8.91 -12.53
N LEU A 103 -22.87 -9.23 -11.26
CA LEU A 103 -23.41 -10.52 -10.84
C LEU A 103 -24.90 -10.62 -11.22
N PRO A 104 -25.43 -11.82 -11.53
CA PRO A 104 -26.85 -12.03 -11.78
C PRO A 104 -27.72 -11.55 -10.61
N ALA A 105 -28.88 -10.95 -10.88
CA ALA A 105 -29.74 -10.36 -9.83
C ALA A 105 -30.36 -11.39 -8.86
N ASN A 106 -30.46 -12.65 -9.26
CA ASN A 106 -30.99 -13.73 -8.44
C ASN A 106 -29.98 -14.27 -7.40
N MET A 107 -28.72 -13.82 -7.42
CA MET A 107 -27.68 -14.30 -6.52
C MET A 107 -27.95 -13.89 -5.05
N SER A 108 -28.02 -14.88 -4.17
CA SER A 108 -28.10 -14.68 -2.71
C SER A 108 -26.72 -14.78 -2.06
N GLN A 109 -26.60 -14.32 -0.81
CA GLN A 109 -25.39 -14.48 -0.01
C GLN A 109 -24.97 -15.95 0.12
N SER A 110 -25.93 -16.87 0.32
CA SER A 110 -25.64 -18.31 0.45
C SER A 110 -25.11 -18.94 -0.84
N ILE A 111 -25.65 -18.55 -2.00
CA ILE A 111 -25.15 -19.04 -3.29
C ILE A 111 -23.74 -18.51 -3.53
N LEU A 112 -23.52 -17.21 -3.32
CA LEU A 112 -22.21 -16.59 -3.50
C LEU A 112 -21.15 -17.13 -2.52
N ALA A 113 -21.56 -17.55 -1.32
CA ALA A 113 -20.68 -18.18 -0.34
C ALA A 113 -20.33 -19.64 -0.65
N SER A 114 -21.04 -20.28 -1.58
CA SER A 114 -20.80 -21.69 -1.92
C SER A 114 -19.44 -21.91 -2.57
N GLU A 115 -18.93 -23.13 -2.48
CA GLU A 115 -17.69 -23.56 -3.17
C GLU A 115 -17.80 -23.44 -4.69
N LYS A 116 -19.00 -23.33 -5.27
CA LYS A 116 -19.14 -23.09 -6.72
C LYS A 116 -18.88 -21.63 -7.12
N TRP A 117 -18.82 -20.73 -6.13
CA TRP A 117 -18.70 -19.28 -6.31
C TRP A 117 -17.49 -18.76 -5.55
N PHE A 118 -17.64 -17.81 -4.63
CA PHE A 118 -16.48 -17.23 -3.95
C PHE A 118 -15.87 -18.16 -2.91
N GLY A 119 -16.61 -19.18 -2.46
CA GLY A 119 -16.13 -20.12 -1.44
C GLY A 119 -14.94 -20.97 -1.91
N GLN A 120 -14.74 -21.16 -3.21
CA GLN A 120 -13.57 -21.90 -3.73
C GLN A 120 -12.24 -21.20 -3.47
N TYR A 121 -12.25 -19.87 -3.33
CA TYR A 121 -11.01 -19.09 -3.20
C TYR A 121 -10.49 -19.07 -1.76
N GLY A 122 -11.36 -19.29 -0.77
CA GLY A 122 -10.96 -19.30 0.62
C GLY A 122 -12.10 -19.07 1.60
N LYS A 123 -11.76 -18.99 2.88
CA LYS A 123 -12.74 -18.83 3.96
C LYS A 123 -13.32 -17.42 3.93
N ILE A 124 -14.64 -17.33 3.79
CA ILE A 124 -15.36 -16.07 3.76
C ILE A 124 -15.80 -15.66 5.17
N SER A 125 -15.43 -14.46 5.57
CA SER A 125 -15.79 -13.85 6.86
C SER A 125 -17.13 -13.14 6.80
N LYS A 126 -17.43 -12.43 5.70
CA LYS A 126 -18.68 -11.65 5.53
C LYS A 126 -19.02 -11.47 4.05
N ILE A 127 -20.30 -11.55 3.70
CA ILE A 127 -20.80 -11.18 2.36
C ILE A 127 -21.93 -10.17 2.51
N VAL A 128 -21.85 -9.06 1.77
CA VAL A 128 -22.93 -8.09 1.64
C VAL A 128 -23.32 -7.97 0.17
N VAL A 129 -24.56 -8.33 -0.15
CA VAL A 129 -25.09 -8.20 -1.52
C VAL A 129 -25.91 -6.93 -1.61
N ASN A 130 -25.59 -6.08 -2.59
CA ASN A 130 -26.34 -4.88 -2.90
C ASN A 130 -27.00 -5.04 -4.27
N ARG A 131 -28.33 -4.93 -4.28
CA ARG A 131 -29.17 -5.09 -5.47
C ARG A 131 -29.57 -3.70 -5.95
N SER A 132 -29.00 -3.26 -7.07
CA SER A 132 -29.44 -2.02 -7.70
C SER A 132 -30.72 -2.29 -8.48
N GLN A 133 -31.86 -1.81 -7.98
CA GLN A 133 -33.08 -1.71 -8.80
C GLN A 133 -32.93 -0.50 -9.73
N GLN A 134 -32.37 -0.69 -10.92
CA GLN A 134 -32.56 0.31 -11.97
C GLN A 134 -34.02 0.28 -12.42
N GLN A 135 -34.78 1.33 -12.08
CA GLN A 135 -36.10 1.58 -12.64
C GLN A 135 -35.97 1.65 -14.18
N GLY A 136 -36.54 0.68 -14.89
CA GLY A 136 -36.78 0.79 -16.33
C GLY A 136 -36.42 -0.43 -17.19
N ASN A 137 -35.61 -1.38 -16.73
CA ASN A 137 -35.27 -2.55 -17.55
C ASN A 137 -35.03 -3.84 -16.73
N ALA A 138 -36.07 -4.67 -16.61
CA ALA A 138 -36.03 -5.93 -15.87
C ALA A 138 -34.98 -6.94 -16.38
N LYS A 139 -34.64 -6.87 -17.67
CA LYS A 139 -33.64 -7.75 -18.32
C LYS A 139 -32.17 -7.37 -18.05
N ALA A 140 -31.91 -6.23 -17.42
CA ALA A 140 -30.55 -5.75 -17.10
C ALA A 140 -30.27 -5.71 -15.58
N SER A 141 -31.14 -6.33 -14.78
CA SER A 141 -30.99 -6.33 -13.34
C SER A 141 -29.75 -7.14 -12.93
N SER A 142 -28.80 -6.47 -12.28
CA SER A 142 -27.58 -7.07 -11.74
C SER A 142 -27.41 -6.70 -10.27
N CYS A 143 -26.77 -7.57 -9.51
CA CYS A 143 -26.32 -7.24 -8.17
C CYS A 143 -24.81 -6.98 -8.12
N SER A 144 -24.41 -6.40 -7.00
CA SER A 144 -23.01 -6.24 -6.60
C SER A 144 -22.82 -6.91 -5.25
N ALA A 145 -21.61 -7.36 -4.97
CA ALA A 145 -21.29 -8.01 -3.71
C ALA A 145 -19.98 -7.47 -3.14
N TYR A 146 -19.95 -7.29 -1.83
CA TYR A 146 -18.75 -7.11 -1.04
C TYR A 146 -18.46 -8.44 -0.34
N VAL A 147 -17.31 -9.03 -0.61
CA VAL A 147 -16.90 -10.33 -0.05
C VAL A 147 -15.64 -10.11 0.76
N THR A 148 -15.73 -10.30 2.07
CA THR A 148 -14.59 -10.21 2.98
C THR A 148 -14.04 -11.61 3.23
N PHE A 149 -12.81 -11.85 2.83
CA PHE A 149 -12.08 -13.08 3.09
C PHE A 149 -11.37 -13.03 4.45
N ALA A 150 -11.09 -14.20 5.01
CA ALA A 150 -10.25 -14.34 6.20
C ALA A 150 -8.79 -13.97 5.90
N ASN A 151 -8.30 -14.34 4.71
CA ASN A 151 -6.95 -14.04 4.26
C ASN A 151 -6.94 -13.10 3.06
N GLU A 152 -5.91 -12.27 2.95
CA GLU A 152 -5.72 -11.34 1.83
C GLU A 152 -5.36 -12.06 0.52
N LEU A 153 -4.57 -13.14 0.57
CA LEU A 153 -4.20 -13.93 -0.60
C LEU A 153 -5.43 -14.56 -1.28
N ASP A 154 -6.39 -15.06 -0.51
CA ASP A 154 -7.65 -15.63 -1.02
C ASP A 154 -8.42 -14.60 -1.86
N SER A 155 -8.39 -13.33 -1.43
CA SER A 155 -9.05 -12.24 -2.14
C SER A 155 -8.33 -11.87 -3.44
N LEU A 156 -7.00 -11.91 -3.46
CA LEU A 156 -6.19 -11.69 -4.66
C LEU A 156 -6.49 -12.78 -5.69
N CYS A 157 -6.45 -14.05 -5.28
CA CYS A 157 -6.81 -15.19 -6.12
C CYS A 157 -8.23 -15.02 -6.70
N CYS A 158 -9.20 -14.64 -5.86
CA CYS A 158 -10.57 -14.36 -6.30
C CYS A 158 -10.63 -13.27 -7.38
N ILE A 159 -9.91 -12.15 -7.21
CA ILE A 159 -9.90 -11.06 -8.19
C ILE A 159 -9.28 -11.53 -9.50
N LEU A 160 -8.10 -12.16 -9.45
CA LEU A 160 -7.40 -12.63 -10.64
C LEU A 160 -8.20 -13.66 -11.45
N CYS A 161 -8.98 -14.51 -10.79
CA CYS A 161 -9.81 -15.52 -11.45
C CYS A 161 -11.16 -14.98 -11.96
N MET A 162 -11.78 -14.04 -11.24
CA MET A 162 -13.15 -13.59 -11.52
C MET A 162 -13.22 -12.31 -12.36
N ASP A 163 -12.22 -11.44 -12.31
CA ASP A 163 -12.26 -10.19 -13.08
C ASP A 163 -12.23 -10.47 -14.58
N GLY A 164 -13.22 -9.94 -15.29
CA GLY A 164 -13.40 -10.17 -16.73
C GLY A 164 -14.16 -11.46 -17.07
N PHE A 165 -14.55 -12.28 -16.09
CA PHE A 165 -15.32 -13.50 -16.36
C PHE A 165 -16.68 -13.19 -16.99
N TRP A 166 -17.00 -13.83 -18.11
CA TRP A 166 -18.23 -13.55 -18.86
C TRP A 166 -19.38 -14.47 -18.43
N LEU A 167 -20.48 -13.87 -17.95
CA LEU A 167 -21.64 -14.59 -17.46
C LEU A 167 -22.94 -13.88 -17.88
N GLU A 168 -23.93 -14.63 -18.38
CA GLU A 168 -25.25 -14.11 -18.76
C GLU A 168 -25.18 -12.82 -19.61
N SER A 169 -24.28 -12.80 -20.62
CA SER A 169 -24.00 -11.66 -21.50
C SER A 169 -23.31 -10.44 -20.86
N ARG A 170 -22.77 -10.56 -19.64
CA ARG A 170 -22.07 -9.49 -18.93
C ARG A 170 -20.72 -9.96 -18.39
N ALA A 171 -19.71 -9.10 -18.46
CA ALA A 171 -18.47 -9.30 -17.72
C ALA A 171 -18.70 -9.03 -16.22
N ILE A 172 -18.31 -9.97 -15.37
CA ILE A 172 -18.10 -9.73 -13.97
C ILE A 172 -16.84 -8.88 -13.84
N ARG A 173 -16.92 -7.82 -13.03
CA ARG A 173 -15.75 -7.04 -12.64
C ARG A 173 -15.53 -7.22 -11.16
N CYS A 174 -14.31 -7.58 -10.79
CA CYS A 174 -13.91 -7.74 -9.40
C CYS A 174 -12.64 -6.92 -9.15
N SER A 175 -12.66 -6.15 -8.09
CA SER A 175 -11.50 -5.37 -7.64
C SER A 175 -11.42 -5.43 -6.13
N TYR A 176 -10.34 -4.92 -5.55
CA TYR A 176 -10.34 -4.65 -4.12
C TYR A 176 -11.45 -3.67 -3.77
N GLY A 177 -12.11 -3.94 -2.64
CA GLY A 177 -13.07 -3.03 -2.04
C GLY A 177 -12.34 -1.90 -1.33
N THR A 178 -13.04 -0.77 -1.18
CA THR A 178 -12.52 0.38 -0.44
C THR A 178 -13.41 0.69 0.74
N SER A 179 -12.82 1.22 1.80
CA SER A 179 -13.53 1.73 2.96
C SER A 179 -13.26 3.21 3.15
N LYS A 180 -14.21 3.86 3.82
CA LYS A 180 -14.05 5.24 4.32
C LYS A 180 -13.64 5.20 5.78
N TYR A 181 -13.06 6.29 6.26
CA TYR A 181 -12.90 6.50 7.68
C TYR A 181 -14.24 6.68 8.38
N CYS A 182 -14.36 6.10 9.57
CA CYS A 182 -15.55 6.27 10.40
C CYS A 182 -15.66 7.72 10.85
N SER A 183 -16.87 8.27 10.80
CA SER A 183 -17.11 9.64 11.25
C SER A 183 -16.76 9.87 12.74
N ALA A 184 -16.99 8.86 13.60
CA ALA A 184 -16.60 8.93 15.01
C ALA A 184 -15.08 8.97 15.17
N PHE A 185 -14.35 8.15 14.39
CA PHE A 185 -12.89 8.15 14.37
C PHE A 185 -12.33 9.50 13.90
N ILE A 186 -12.89 10.06 12.82
CA ILE A 186 -12.51 11.40 12.32
C ILE A 186 -12.72 12.46 13.40
N LYS A 187 -13.85 12.41 14.12
CA LYS A 187 -14.20 13.33 15.22
C LYS A 187 -13.49 13.04 16.54
N ASN A 188 -12.62 12.03 16.58
CA ASN A 188 -11.93 11.58 17.79
C ASN A 188 -12.88 11.16 18.93
N VAL A 189 -14.02 10.56 18.58
CA VAL A 189 -15.01 10.01 19.51
C VAL A 189 -15.05 8.49 19.35
N ARG A 190 -15.30 7.77 20.46
CA ARG A 190 -15.46 6.32 20.42
C ARG A 190 -16.70 5.95 19.58
N CYS A 191 -16.51 5.07 18.59
CA CYS A 191 -17.63 4.54 17.84
C CYS A 191 -18.47 3.62 18.73
N SER A 192 -19.78 3.83 18.77
CA SER A 192 -20.74 3.00 19.50
C SER A 192 -21.25 1.80 18.71
N ASN A 193 -20.96 1.74 17.39
CA ASN A 193 -21.38 0.64 16.55
C ASN A 193 -20.32 -0.49 16.56
N PRO A 194 -20.60 -1.65 17.19
CA PRO A 194 -19.66 -2.78 17.19
C PRO A 194 -19.50 -3.41 15.81
N GLU A 195 -20.49 -3.28 14.92
CA GLU A 195 -20.50 -3.80 13.55
C GLU A 195 -20.08 -2.73 12.52
N CYS A 196 -19.33 -1.70 12.95
CA CYS A 196 -18.89 -0.63 12.06
C CYS A 196 -17.95 -1.18 10.98
N THR A 197 -18.34 -1.01 9.71
CA THR A 197 -17.55 -1.43 8.54
C THR A 197 -16.54 -0.38 8.08
N TYR A 198 -16.56 0.81 8.70
CA TYR A 198 -15.64 1.90 8.42
C TYR A 198 -14.37 1.82 9.27
N LEU A 199 -13.32 2.52 8.83
CA LEU A 199 -12.02 2.45 9.49
C LEU A 199 -11.98 3.24 10.81
N HIS A 200 -11.40 2.60 11.83
CA HIS A 200 -11.09 3.17 13.15
C HIS A 200 -9.58 3.30 13.41
N GLY A 201 -8.77 3.19 12.37
CA GLY A 201 -7.32 3.37 12.37
C GLY A 201 -6.87 3.86 11.01
N LEU A 202 -5.71 4.50 10.95
CA LEU A 202 -5.12 4.98 9.68
C LEU A 202 -4.83 3.78 8.77
N GLY A 203 -5.19 3.91 7.49
CA GLY A 203 -4.77 2.98 6.45
C GLY A 203 -3.28 3.09 6.16
N GLY A 204 -2.70 2.07 5.55
CA GLY A 204 -1.34 2.16 5.01
C GLY A 204 -1.27 3.20 3.88
N ASP A 205 -0.11 3.82 3.71
CA ASP A 205 0.08 4.90 2.74
C ASP A 205 -0.17 4.41 1.31
N ASP A 206 0.34 3.22 0.94
CA ASP A 206 0.15 2.61 -0.40
C ASP A 206 -1.31 2.26 -0.72
N ASP A 207 -2.16 2.09 0.30
CA ASP A 207 -3.55 1.70 0.14
C ASP A 207 -4.51 2.90 0.26
N SER A 208 -3.99 4.10 0.57
CA SER A 208 -4.80 5.29 0.87
C SER A 208 -4.73 6.30 -0.27
N TYR A 209 -5.89 6.72 -0.77
CA TYR A 209 -5.96 7.68 -1.87
C TYR A 209 -7.19 8.59 -1.76
N THR A 210 -7.10 9.78 -2.35
CA THR A 210 -8.27 10.67 -2.48
C THR A 210 -8.99 10.39 -3.78
N LYS A 211 -10.33 10.51 -3.80
CA LYS A 211 -11.13 10.20 -5.00
C LYS A 211 -10.90 11.16 -6.19
N GLN A 212 -9.99 12.13 -6.06
CA GLN A 212 -9.72 13.17 -7.07
C GLN A 212 -8.49 12.90 -7.94
N GLU A 213 -7.72 11.85 -7.64
CA GLU A 213 -6.63 11.33 -8.47
C GLU A 213 -7.04 10.03 -9.15
#